data_AF-A0A183H4Y2-F1
#
_entry.id   AF-A0A183H4Y2-F1
#
_cell.length_a   1.000
_cell.length_b   1.000
_cell.length_c   1.000
_cell.angle_alpha   90.00
_cell.angle_beta   90.00
_cell.angle_gamma   90.00
#
_symmetry.space_group_name_H-M   'P 1'
#
loop_
_entity.id
_entity.type
_entity.pdbx_description
1 polymer ?
#
loop_
_entity_poly.entity_id
_entity_poly.type
_entity_poly.pdbx_seq_one_letter_code
_entity_poly.pdbx_strand_id
1 'polypeptide(L)' 'MRSRRIIFQHILAVDGDASAAQAMDALEGMPGINTPECLTSAVCPGAPRRRTGQICNSDQTPVTERNI' A
#
# COMPACT_ATOMS: atom_id res chain seq x y z
N MET A 1 -37.98 -20.78 -3.99
CA MET A 1 -37.05 -20.08 -4.90
C MET A 1 -36.12 -19.20 -4.06
N ARG A 2 -34.81 -19.45 -4.03
CA ARG A 2 -33.84 -18.58 -3.34
C ARG A 2 -33.23 -17.63 -4.37
N SER A 3 -33.62 -16.36 -4.31
CA SER A 3 -33.03 -15.30 -5.13
C SER A 3 -31.58 -15.09 -4.69
N ARG A 4 -30.62 -15.29 -5.60
CA ARG A 4 -29.20 -15.00 -5.33
C ARG A 4 -28.96 -13.53 -5.67
N ARG A 5 -28.82 -12.68 -4.66
CA ARG A 5 -28.27 -11.33 -4.87
C ARG A 5 -26.78 -11.46 -5.15
N ILE A 6 -26.31 -10.88 -6.24
CA ILE A 6 -24.89 -10.70 -6.53
C ILE A 6 -24.45 -9.45 -5.77
N ILE A 7 -23.45 -9.59 -4.90
CA ILE A 7 -22.89 -8.49 -4.10
C ILE A 7 -21.58 -8.06 -4.76
N PHE A 8 -21.47 -6.77 -5.09
CA PHE A 8 -20.22 -6.18 -5.60
C PHE A 8 -19.44 -5.59 -4.43
N GLN A 9 -18.20 -6.06 -4.24
CA GLN A 9 -17.29 -5.59 -3.19
C GLN A 9 -16.04 -4.98 -3.81
N HIS A 10 -15.66 -3.78 -3.36
CA HIS A 10 -14.50 -3.05 -3.85
C HIS A 10 -13.57 -2.72 -2.68
N ILE A 11 -12.26 -2.84 -2.90
CA ILE A 11 -11.23 -2.49 -1.92
C ILE A 11 -10.56 -1.19 -2.37
N LEU A 12 -10.44 -0.24 -1.46
CA LEU A 12 -9.84 1.07 -1.69
C LEU A 12 -8.69 1.28 -0.70
N ALA A 13 -7.56 1.80 -1.18
CA ALA A 13 -6.49 2.30 -0.35
C ALA A 13 -6.69 3.81 -0.18
N VAL A 14 -6.71 4.28 1.07
CA VAL A 14 -6.87 5.70 1.40
C VAL A 14 -5.60 6.15 2.12
N ASP A 15 -5.11 7.34 1.75
CA ASP A 15 -3.90 7.91 2.36
C ASP A 15 -4.27 8.63 3.68
N GLY A 16 -3.46 8.42 4.72
CA GLY A 16 -3.66 9.00 6.07
C GLY A 16 -4.73 8.32 6.96
N ASP A 17 -4.96 8.90 8.14
CA ASP A 17 -5.99 8.48 9.12
C ASP A 17 -7.40 8.92 8.69
N ALA A 18 -7.77 8.66 7.44
CA ALA A 18 -9.11 8.97 6.97
C ALA A 18 -10.12 8.07 7.68
N SER A 19 -11.05 8.68 8.42
CA SER A 19 -12.15 7.95 9.03
C SER A 19 -13.03 7.32 7.93
N ALA A 20 -13.61 6.14 8.21
CA ALA A 20 -14.59 5.52 7.32
C ALA A 20 -15.72 6.48 6.92
N ALA A 21 -16.11 7.42 7.80
CA ALA A 21 -17.10 8.43 7.52
C ALA A 21 -16.65 9.45 6.45
N GLN A 22 -15.38 9.86 6.45
CA GLN A 22 -14.85 10.76 5.43
C GLN A 22 -14.72 10.05 4.08
N ALA A 23 -14.38 8.75 4.09
CA ALA A 23 -14.38 7.94 2.88
C ALA A 23 -15.79 7.76 2.29
N MET A 24 -16.82 7.59 3.14
CA MET A 24 -18.23 7.56 2.70
C MET A 24 -18.62 8.85 1.98
N ASP A 25 -18.40 10.00 2.63
CA ASP A 25 -18.77 11.31 2.10
C ASP A 25 -18.09 11.60 0.75
N ALA A 26 -16.80 11.25 0.63
CA ALA A 26 -16.08 11.36 -0.62
C ALA A 26 -16.67 10.47 -1.73
N LEU A 27 -17.13 9.25 -1.42
CA LEU A 27 -17.75 8.34 -2.38
C LEU A 27 -19.14 8.80 -2.82
N GLU A 28 -19.91 9.41 -1.92
CA GLU A 28 -21.22 9.99 -2.25
C GLU A 28 -21.12 11.13 -3.27
N GLY A 29 -20.00 11.86 -3.27
CA GLY A 29 -19.71 12.91 -4.25
C GLY A 29 -19.24 12.40 -5.62
N MET A 30 -18.93 11.10 -5.77
CA MET A 30 -18.37 10.57 -7.02
C MET A 30 -19.46 10.17 -8.03
N PRO A 31 -19.45 10.72 -9.26
CA PRO A 31 -20.43 10.37 -10.27
C PRO A 31 -20.29 8.90 -10.68
N GLY A 32 -21.41 8.17 -10.70
CA GLY A 32 -21.44 6.75 -11.09
C GLY A 32 -21.09 5.76 -9.98
N ILE A 33 -20.84 6.25 -8.76
CA ILE A 33 -20.73 5.42 -7.56
C ILE A 33 -22.07 5.48 -6.81
N ASN A 34 -22.63 4.31 -6.49
CA ASN A 34 -23.74 4.25 -5.53
C ASN A 34 -23.15 4.28 -4.11
N THR A 35 -23.82 4.99 -3.20
CA THR A 35 -23.47 4.99 -1.79
C THR A 35 -23.38 3.54 -1.27
N PRO A 36 -22.23 3.10 -0.75
CA PRO A 36 -22.10 1.73 -0.27
C PRO A 36 -22.94 1.52 0.99
N GLU A 37 -23.61 0.38 1.11
CA GLU A 37 -24.48 0.08 2.27
C GLU A 37 -23.69 -0.09 3.58
N CYS A 38 -22.45 -0.60 3.47
CA CYS A 38 -21.54 -0.81 4.59
C CYS A 38 -20.09 -0.60 4.12
N LEU A 39 -19.27 0.02 4.98
CA LEU A 39 -17.81 0.06 4.82
C LEU A 39 -17.13 -0.58 6.02
N THR A 40 -16.08 -1.34 5.74
CA THR A 40 -15.15 -1.85 6.75
C THR A 40 -13.80 -1.20 6.49
N SER A 41 -13.24 -0.55 7.51
CA SER A 41 -11.89 0.01 7.45
C SER A 41 -10.91 -0.86 8.23
N ALA A 42 -9.69 -0.98 7.71
CA ALA A 42 -8.60 -1.69 8.37
C ALA A 42 -7.30 -0.90 8.18
N VAL A 43 -6.55 -0.72 9.27
CA VAL A 43 -5.22 -0.11 9.23
C VAL A 43 -4.20 -1.22 8.91
N CYS A 44 -3.46 -1.05 7.82
CA CYS A 44 -2.41 -1.97 7.41
C CYS A 44 -1.04 -1.42 7.83
N PRO A 45 -0.45 -1.86 8.95
CA PRO A 45 0.90 -1.44 9.32
C PRO A 45 1.91 -1.90 8.27
N GLY A 46 2.84 -1.02 7.90
CA GLY A 46 3.87 -1.33 6.92
C GLY A 46 4.70 -2.55 7.33
N ALA A 47 4.85 -3.51 6.42
CA ALA A 47 5.69 -4.67 6.69
C ALA A 47 7.18 -4.25 6.82
N PRO A 48 7.93 -4.78 7.81
CA PRO A 48 9.36 -4.53 7.90
C PRO A 48 10.09 -4.97 6.63
N ARG A 49 10.57 -4.00 5.84
CA ARG A 49 11.29 -4.30 4.60
C ARG A 49 12.79 -4.40 4.89
N ARG A 50 13.31 -5.64 4.97
CA ARG A 50 14.77 -5.87 4.99
C ARG A 50 15.35 -5.38 3.67
N ARG A 51 16.02 -4.23 3.68
CA ARG A 51 16.94 -3.86 2.60
C ARG A 51 18.23 -4.62 2.84
N THR A 52 18.41 -5.76 2.16
CA THR A 52 19.75 -6.35 2.03
C THR A 52 20.56 -5.34 1.23
N GLY A 53 21.36 -4.52 1.93
CA GLY A 53 22.31 -3.64 1.28
C GLY A 53 23.24 -4.49 0.44
N GLN A 54 23.46 -4.09 -0.82
CA GLN A 54 24.65 -4.52 -1.53
C GLN A 54 25.84 -4.04 -0.71
N ILE A 55 26.42 -4.96 0.06
CA ILE A 55 27.76 -4.78 0.60
C ILE A 55 28.67 -5.00 -0.60
N CYS A 56 28.92 -3.93 -1.37
CA CYS A 56 30.02 -3.90 -2.33
C CYS A 56 31.31 -3.95 -1.51
N ASN A 57 31.77 -5.15 -1.20
CA ASN A 57 33.18 -5.37 -0.88
C ASN A 57 33.95 -5.12 -2.17
N SER A 58 34.20 -3.86 -2.49
CA SER A 58 35.29 -3.54 -3.41
C SER A 58 36.56 -3.86 -2.65
N ASP A 59 37.13 -5.04 -2.91
CA ASP A 59 38.49 -5.39 -2.55
C ASP A 59 39.44 -4.39 -3.22
N GLN A 60 39.62 -3.24 -2.57
CA GLN A 60 40.60 -2.24 -2.93
C GLN A 60 41.96 -2.84 -2.57
N THR A 61 42.64 -3.38 -3.57
CA THR A 61 44.00 -3.91 -3.44
C THR A 61 44.93 -2.82 -2.88
N PRO A 62 45.78 -3.11 -1.90
CA PRO A 62 46.75 -2.14 -1.40
C PRO A 62 47.78 -1.86 -2.49
N VAL A 63 47.92 -0.57 -2.82
CA VAL A 63 48.91 -0.02 -3.74
C VAL A 63 50.29 -0.54 -3.35
N THR A 64 50.85 -1.42 -4.17
CA THR A 64 52.27 -1.78 -4.05
C THR A 64 53.06 -0.75 -4.84
N GLU A 65 53.63 0.18 -4.10
CA GLU A 65 54.74 1.04 -4.49
C GLU A 65 55.78 0.24 -5.31
N ARG A 66 56.04 0.66 -6.56
CA ARG A 66 57.22 0.26 -7.31
C ARG A 66 57.88 1.48 -7.93
N ASN A 67 58.94 1.89 -7.25
CA ASN A 67 60.05 2.71 -7.70
C ASN A 67 60.64 2.16 -9.02
N ILE A 68 60.64 2.98 -10.07
CA ILE A 68 61.68 3.07 -11.13
C ILE A 68 61.82 4.53 -11.58
#